data_AF-A0A0U5GNM0-F1
#
_entry.id   AF-A0A0U5GNM0-F1
#
_cell.length_a   1.000
_cell.length_b   1.000
_cell.length_c   1.000
_cell.angle_alpha   90.00
_cell.angle_beta   90.00
_cell.angle_gamma   90.00
#
_symmetry.space_group_name_H-M   'P 1'
#
loop_
_entity.id
_entity.type
_entity.pdbx_description
1 polymer ?
#
loop_
_entity_poly.entity_id
_entity_poly.type
_entity_poly.pdbx_seq_one_letter_code
_entity_poly.pdbx_strand_id
1 'polypeptide(L)'
;MPPDPDLVQSVFERDDDDEDTCCAVCGVLLDRPNETDSLVYAWFETIAFRFVDSQLETFSREEVGFPWSGDEYPTNCVHNCMDDSPIIAVHVKCFELLQRLVRSREKQQDAGDEPRSLEDFWKVFCSRIDDYKRGPCGLLHSWMCQPRILEPHEYYFPASWDTSNELQWPTGHPEAEEFEIEPFPISGLTTAILSFLQPLPAGLRTSHVEYLTGAGAEAEIKLLRSRPFVNPPEECVRALPPTCWRTLVMERHIFPWLWDLEHACLQITPPHTTENLSDGSLASYEAENFWDWELLARQLAQVDIFREGSRMESAPLGLRNRRRIWRLLEEARIDDIEPYADRKMWQKHYRDYGWPTWAKDL
;
A
#
# COMPACT_ATOMS: atom_id res chain seq x y z
N MET A 1 -7.76 31.80 -17.90
CA MET A 1 -7.64 32.57 -16.65
C MET A 1 -6.92 31.68 -15.67
N PRO A 2 -5.83 32.15 -15.03
CA PRO A 2 -5.28 31.40 -13.90
C PRO A 2 -6.35 31.38 -12.78
N PRO A 3 -6.49 30.28 -12.03
CA PRO A 3 -7.40 30.24 -10.90
C PRO A 3 -6.95 31.25 -9.83
N ASP A 4 -7.93 31.86 -9.18
CA ASP A 4 -7.77 32.85 -8.12
C ASP A 4 -7.09 32.19 -6.90
N PRO A 5 -5.89 32.63 -6.49
CA PRO A 5 -5.16 32.04 -5.36
C PRO A 5 -5.88 32.22 -4.01
N ASP A 6 -6.82 33.16 -3.91
CA ASP A 6 -7.57 33.38 -2.67
C ASP A 6 -8.76 32.41 -2.53
N LEU A 7 -9.13 31.68 -3.58
CA LEU A 7 -10.18 30.64 -3.56
C LEU A 7 -9.69 29.27 -3.04
N VAL A 8 -8.38 29.11 -2.85
CA VAL A 8 -7.77 27.93 -2.20
C VAL A 8 -7.58 28.16 -0.70
N GLN A 9 -7.81 29.38 -0.21
CA GLN A 9 -7.54 29.79 1.18
C GLN A 9 -8.76 29.78 2.10
N SER A 10 -9.95 29.37 1.64
CA SER A 10 -11.00 28.92 2.56
C SER A 10 -10.72 27.47 2.98
N VAL A 11 -9.58 27.30 3.65
CA VAL A 11 -9.25 26.06 4.34
C VAL A 11 -10.34 25.83 5.38
N PHE A 12 -10.93 24.65 5.30
CA PHE A 12 -12.00 24.13 6.14
C PHE A 12 -11.71 24.42 7.62
N GLU A 13 -12.38 25.40 8.22
CA GLU A 13 -12.45 25.55 9.67
C GLU A 13 -13.27 24.36 10.20
N ARG A 14 -12.58 23.25 10.52
CA ARG A 14 -13.10 22.14 11.33
C ARG A 14 -12.81 22.48 12.80
N ASP A 15 -13.76 22.21 13.68
CA ASP A 15 -13.59 22.40 15.11
C ASP A 15 -12.44 21.50 15.62
N ASP A 16 -11.58 22.04 16.50
CA ASP A 16 -10.36 21.40 17.02
C ASP A 16 -10.57 20.03 17.73
N ASP A 17 -11.82 19.61 17.92
CA ASP A 17 -12.20 18.40 18.65
C ASP A 17 -12.55 17.20 17.75
N ASP A 18 -12.60 17.39 16.42
CA ASP A 18 -12.89 16.30 15.46
C ASP A 18 -11.60 15.54 15.09
N GLU A 19 -11.20 14.57 15.92
CA GLU A 19 -10.11 13.67 15.55
C GLU A 19 -10.51 12.81 14.32
N ASP A 20 -9.67 12.87 13.30
CA ASP A 20 -9.84 12.19 12.02
C ASP A 20 -9.77 10.64 12.19
N THR A 21 -10.88 9.94 11.91
CA THR A 21 -10.87 8.46 11.94
C THR A 21 -10.20 7.90 10.68
N CYS A 22 -9.13 7.12 10.83
CA CYS A 22 -8.35 6.57 9.71
C CYS A 22 -8.62 5.07 9.44
N CYS A 23 -8.43 4.67 8.19
CA CYS A 23 -8.49 3.28 7.76
C CYS A 23 -7.36 2.46 8.38
N ALA A 24 -7.70 1.36 9.05
CA ALA A 24 -6.71 0.50 9.71
C ALA A 24 -5.65 -0.09 8.76
N VAL A 25 -5.96 -0.17 7.45
CA VAL A 25 -5.06 -0.71 6.42
C VAL A 25 -4.15 0.34 5.82
N CYS A 26 -4.68 1.49 5.39
CA CYS A 26 -3.92 2.46 4.60
C CYS A 26 -3.66 3.80 5.30
N GLY A 27 -4.20 3.99 6.50
CA GLY A 27 -4.03 5.23 7.28
C GLY A 27 -4.75 6.46 6.71
N VAL A 28 -5.40 6.36 5.55
CA VAL A 28 -6.21 7.42 4.93
C VAL A 28 -7.55 7.55 5.68
N LEU A 29 -8.10 8.77 5.74
CA LEU A 29 -9.39 9.05 6.38
C LEU A 29 -10.52 8.12 5.93
N LEU A 30 -11.34 7.69 6.88
CA LEU A 30 -12.59 6.97 6.63
C LEU A 30 -13.75 7.91 6.31
N ASP A 31 -13.69 9.17 6.78
CA ASP A 31 -14.77 10.11 6.54
C ASP A 31 -14.48 11.15 5.46
N ARG A 32 -15.57 11.57 4.82
CA ARG A 32 -15.56 12.57 3.77
C ARG A 32 -15.27 13.93 4.39
N PRO A 33 -14.38 14.74 3.80
CA PRO A 33 -14.38 16.18 4.01
C PRO A 33 -15.78 16.71 3.66
N ASN A 34 -16.36 17.55 4.51
CA ASN A 34 -17.74 18.02 4.42
C ASN A 34 -18.17 18.41 3.00
N GLU A 35 -19.22 17.74 2.50
CA GLU A 35 -20.22 18.09 1.46
C GLU A 35 -19.85 18.84 0.17
N THR A 36 -18.59 19.08 -0.19
CA THR A 36 -18.26 19.56 -1.54
C THR A 36 -17.89 18.40 -2.45
N ASP A 37 -18.92 17.87 -3.10
CA ASP A 37 -18.94 17.18 -4.40
C ASP A 37 -17.55 16.93 -5.02
N SER A 38 -16.99 15.74 -4.82
CA SER A 38 -16.02 15.24 -5.78
C SER A 38 -16.09 13.72 -5.86
N LEU A 39 -16.22 13.22 -7.09
CA LEU A 39 -16.10 11.79 -7.44
C LEU A 39 -14.78 11.17 -6.94
N VAL A 40 -13.81 11.99 -6.52
CA VAL A 40 -12.49 11.59 -6.03
C VAL A 40 -12.59 10.72 -4.77
N TYR A 41 -13.49 11.04 -3.84
CA TYR A 41 -13.65 10.30 -2.58
C TYR A 41 -14.73 9.20 -2.63
N ALA A 42 -15.22 8.85 -3.82
CA ALA A 42 -16.25 7.83 -3.95
C ALA A 42 -15.81 6.46 -3.40
N TRP A 43 -14.51 6.15 -3.47
CA TRP A 43 -13.95 4.88 -2.99
C TRP A 43 -13.69 4.85 -1.47
N PHE A 44 -13.88 5.97 -0.76
CA PHE A 44 -13.76 6.07 0.70
C PHE A 44 -14.93 5.38 1.43
N GLU A 45 -15.79 4.67 0.69
CA GLU A 45 -16.80 3.80 1.28
C GLU A 45 -16.16 2.89 2.33
N THR A 46 -16.72 2.96 3.54
CA THR A 46 -16.17 2.32 4.72
C THR A 46 -16.99 1.10 5.05
N ILE A 47 -16.30 0.01 5.34
CA ILE A 47 -16.86 -1.21 5.93
C ILE A 47 -16.18 -1.44 7.27
N ALA A 48 -16.93 -2.03 8.20
CA ALA A 48 -16.35 -2.49 9.44
C ALA A 48 -16.38 -4.02 9.49
N PHE A 49 -15.41 -4.64 10.13
CA PHE A 49 -15.40 -6.09 10.29
C PHE A 49 -14.83 -6.51 11.64
N ARG A 50 -15.30 -7.66 12.14
CA ARG A 50 -14.76 -8.32 13.33
C ARG A 50 -14.77 -9.82 13.18
N PHE A 51 -14.11 -10.51 14.10
CA PHE A 51 -14.20 -11.95 14.23
C PHE A 51 -14.84 -12.33 15.56
N VAL A 52 -15.92 -13.11 15.52
CA VAL A 52 -16.59 -13.71 16.69
C VAL A 52 -16.68 -15.20 16.45
N ASP A 53 -16.19 -16.01 17.39
CA ASP A 53 -16.21 -17.49 17.29
C ASP A 53 -15.67 -18.03 15.94
N SER A 54 -14.56 -17.44 15.46
CA SER A 54 -13.94 -17.73 14.15
C SER A 54 -14.82 -17.45 12.92
N GLN A 55 -15.88 -16.66 13.07
CA GLN A 55 -16.72 -16.18 11.98
C GLN A 55 -16.43 -14.71 11.69
N LEU A 56 -16.23 -14.39 10.42
CA LEU A 56 -16.12 -13.02 9.94
C LEU A 56 -17.51 -12.39 9.91
N GLU A 57 -17.68 -11.32 10.67
CA GLU A 57 -18.84 -10.44 10.57
C GLU A 57 -18.42 -9.14 9.88
N THR A 58 -19.21 -8.69 8.91
CA THR A 58 -19.00 -7.43 8.20
C THR A 58 -20.23 -6.55 8.36
N PHE A 59 -20.00 -5.26 8.55
CA PHE A 59 -21.04 -4.28 8.81
C PHE A 59 -20.91 -3.10 7.86
N SER A 60 -22.04 -2.62 7.35
CA SER A 60 -22.09 -1.36 6.64
C SER A 60 -21.87 -0.18 7.59
N ARG A 61 -21.58 1.00 7.05
CA ARG A 61 -21.47 2.23 7.84
C ARG A 61 -22.72 2.50 8.66
N GLU A 62 -23.91 2.23 8.10
CA GLU A 62 -25.20 2.47 8.77
C GLU A 62 -25.44 1.50 9.93
N GLU A 63 -25.00 0.24 9.81
CA GLU A 63 -25.24 -0.80 10.81
C GLU A 63 -24.45 -0.60 12.10
N VAL A 64 -23.23 -0.08 12.01
CA VAL A 64 -22.38 0.16 13.19
C VAL A 64 -22.81 1.43 13.93
N GLY A 65 -23.66 2.26 13.31
CA GLY A 65 -24.18 3.47 13.94
C GLY A 65 -23.07 4.36 14.49
N PHE A 66 -22.03 4.62 13.67
CA PHE A 66 -20.88 5.45 14.04
C PHE A 66 -21.40 6.69 14.80
N PRO A 67 -21.13 6.82 16.11
CA PRO A 67 -21.68 7.91 16.91
C PRO A 67 -20.83 9.16 16.64
N TRP A 68 -21.16 9.90 15.59
CA TRP A 68 -20.46 11.14 15.23
C TRP A 68 -20.88 12.35 16.06
N SER A 69 -21.73 12.19 17.08
CA SER A 69 -22.14 13.31 17.94
C SER A 69 -22.53 12.83 19.33
N GLY A 70 -21.59 12.92 20.26
CA GLY A 70 -21.84 12.72 21.68
C GLY A 70 -20.61 13.14 22.46
N ASP A 71 -20.74 14.21 23.24
CA ASP A 71 -19.72 14.93 24.02
C ASP A 71 -18.91 14.09 25.03
N GLU A 72 -18.93 12.76 24.99
CA GLU A 72 -18.36 11.93 26.06
C GLU A 72 -17.16 11.05 25.68
N TYR A 73 -16.83 10.81 24.40
CA TYR A 73 -15.59 10.09 24.06
C TYR A 73 -15.05 10.48 22.68
N PRO A 74 -13.76 10.82 22.53
CA PRO A 74 -13.13 10.88 21.22
C PRO A 74 -13.00 9.44 20.72
N THR A 75 -14.01 8.96 19.99
CA THR A 75 -14.06 7.63 19.39
C THR A 75 -13.21 7.62 18.13
N ASN A 76 -11.89 7.68 18.33
CA ASN A 76 -10.92 7.79 17.25
C ASN A 76 -10.66 6.47 16.50
N CYS A 77 -11.52 5.50 16.75
CA CYS A 77 -11.77 4.29 16.00
C CYS A 77 -13.13 3.79 16.50
N VAL A 78 -13.83 2.97 15.71
CA VAL A 78 -15.12 2.37 16.09
C VAL A 78 -14.93 1.25 17.13
N HIS A 79 -14.29 1.59 18.24
CA HIS A 79 -13.80 0.64 19.24
C HIS A 79 -14.44 0.95 20.57
N ASN A 80 -15.40 0.12 20.96
CA ASN A 80 -15.69 -0.02 22.38
C ASN A 80 -14.55 -0.83 23.01
N CYS A 81 -13.66 -0.16 23.74
CA CYS A 81 -12.49 -0.75 24.38
C CYS A 81 -12.81 -1.83 25.44
N MET A 82 -14.09 -2.02 25.76
CA MET A 82 -14.59 -3.02 26.70
C MET A 82 -15.13 -4.28 26.00
N ASP A 83 -15.12 -4.33 24.67
CA ASP A 83 -15.59 -5.49 23.91
C ASP A 83 -14.44 -6.48 23.64
N ASP A 84 -14.69 -7.76 23.91
CA ASP A 84 -13.72 -8.85 23.69
C ASP A 84 -13.44 -9.10 22.20
N SER A 85 -14.15 -8.41 21.29
CA SER A 85 -14.04 -8.54 19.84
C SER A 85 -14.20 -7.18 19.13
N PRO A 86 -13.14 -6.34 19.10
CA PRO A 86 -13.22 -4.99 18.52
C PRO A 86 -13.56 -5.02 17.03
N ILE A 87 -14.39 -4.05 16.63
CA ILE A 87 -14.78 -3.80 15.24
C ILE A 87 -13.71 -2.95 14.56
N ILE A 88 -13.13 -3.43 13.47
CA ILE A 88 -12.09 -2.73 12.69
C ILE A 88 -12.72 -2.04 11.49
N ALA A 89 -12.50 -0.73 11.35
CA ALA A 89 -13.00 0.04 10.22
C ALA A 89 -11.93 0.21 9.13
N VAL A 90 -12.33 -0.03 7.88
CA VAL A 90 -11.45 0.02 6.70
C VAL A 90 -12.22 0.49 5.47
N HIS A 91 -11.52 1.01 4.47
CA HIS A 91 -12.14 1.21 3.15
C HIS A 91 -12.49 -0.13 2.51
N VAL A 92 -13.63 -0.19 1.82
CA VAL A 92 -14.08 -1.37 1.06
C VAL A 92 -12.98 -1.86 0.11
N LYS A 93 -12.30 -0.94 -0.59
CA LYS A 93 -11.20 -1.27 -1.51
C LYS A 93 -9.97 -1.84 -0.80
N CYS A 94 -9.65 -1.33 0.38
CA CYS A 94 -8.57 -1.86 1.21
C CYS A 94 -8.89 -3.28 1.69
N PHE A 95 -10.15 -3.53 2.08
CA PHE A 95 -10.64 -4.85 2.47
C PHE A 95 -10.60 -5.85 1.29
N GLU A 96 -10.96 -5.41 0.09
CA GLU A 96 -10.84 -6.23 -1.13
C GLU A 96 -9.38 -6.58 -1.47
N LEU A 97 -8.43 -5.63 -1.32
CA LEU A 97 -7.00 -5.90 -1.50
C LEU A 97 -6.48 -6.92 -0.49
N LEU A 98 -6.89 -6.76 0.77
CA LEU A 98 -6.63 -7.71 1.85
C LEU A 98 -7.13 -9.13 1.49
N GLN A 99 -8.39 -9.26 1.03
CA GLN A 99 -8.93 -10.55 0.58
C GLN A 99 -8.13 -11.16 -0.58
N ARG A 100 -7.67 -10.34 -1.53
CA ARG A 100 -6.87 -10.79 -2.66
C ARG A 100 -5.50 -11.29 -2.22
N LEU A 101 -4.85 -10.59 -1.28
CA LEU A 101 -3.59 -11.02 -0.70
C LEU A 101 -3.73 -12.38 0.00
N VAL A 102 -4.76 -12.55 0.84
CA VAL A 102 -5.08 -13.83 1.51
C VAL A 102 -5.21 -14.96 0.48
N ARG A 103 -6.02 -14.78 -0.57
CA ARG A 103 -6.16 -15.78 -1.66
C ARG A 103 -4.86 -16.06 -2.41
N SER A 104 -3.98 -15.07 -2.52
CA SER A 104 -2.67 -15.25 -3.17
C SER A 104 -1.72 -16.08 -2.30
N ARG A 105 -1.75 -15.88 -0.97
CA ARG A 105 -0.96 -16.61 0.01
C ARG A 105 -1.39 -18.06 0.18
N GLU A 106 -2.66 -18.39 -0.02
CA GLU A 106 -3.14 -19.80 -0.04
C GLU A 106 -2.38 -20.69 -1.02
N LYS A 107 -1.85 -20.10 -2.11
CA LYS A 107 -1.10 -20.80 -3.14
C LYS A 107 0.40 -20.91 -2.83
N GLN A 108 0.89 -20.17 -1.84
CA GLN A 108 2.29 -20.13 -1.45
C GLN A 108 2.59 -21.16 -0.36
N GLN A 109 3.62 -21.98 -0.58
CA GLN A 109 3.98 -23.09 0.32
C GLN A 109 4.77 -22.64 1.55
N ASP A 110 5.48 -21.51 1.46
CA ASP A 110 6.51 -21.09 2.42
C ASP A 110 6.24 -19.64 2.86
N ALA A 111 5.28 -19.47 3.76
CA ALA A 111 5.00 -18.20 4.43
C ALA A 111 5.30 -18.44 5.90
N GLY A 112 6.33 -17.78 6.41
CA GLY A 112 6.74 -17.85 7.82
C GLY A 112 5.67 -17.24 8.73
N ASP A 113 6.04 -16.26 9.54
CA ASP A 113 5.15 -15.63 10.51
C ASP A 113 4.20 -14.57 9.89
N GLU A 114 3.87 -14.70 8.59
CA GLU A 114 3.03 -13.74 7.89
C GLU A 114 1.52 -14.07 8.05
N PRO A 115 0.64 -13.06 8.17
CA PRO A 115 -0.80 -13.27 8.23
C PRO A 115 -1.33 -14.03 6.99
N ARG A 116 -2.05 -15.14 7.20
CA ARG A 116 -2.56 -15.99 6.10
C ARG A 116 -4.06 -15.96 5.97
N SER A 117 -4.77 -15.50 6.98
CA SER A 117 -6.22 -15.40 7.00
C SER A 117 -6.68 -13.99 7.32
N LEU A 118 -7.94 -13.68 7.02
CA LEU A 118 -8.57 -12.44 7.46
C LEU A 118 -8.58 -12.31 8.99
N GLU A 119 -8.64 -13.43 9.72
CA GLU A 119 -8.56 -13.46 11.19
C GLU A 119 -7.16 -13.05 11.67
N ASP A 120 -6.09 -13.49 11.00
CA ASP A 120 -4.73 -13.08 11.35
C ASP A 120 -4.54 -11.58 11.15
N PHE A 121 -5.03 -11.04 10.03
CA PHE A 121 -5.00 -9.60 9.78
C PHE A 121 -5.85 -8.83 10.79
N TRP A 122 -7.03 -9.33 11.16
CA TRP A 122 -7.82 -8.74 12.23
C TRP A 122 -7.03 -8.69 13.54
N LYS A 123 -6.31 -9.75 13.92
CA LYS A 123 -5.43 -9.78 15.10
C LYS A 123 -4.28 -8.76 15.00
N VAL A 124 -3.68 -8.61 13.82
CA VAL A 124 -2.65 -7.57 13.58
C VAL A 124 -3.25 -6.19 13.85
N PHE A 125 -4.40 -5.87 13.25
CA PHE A 125 -5.04 -4.58 13.47
C PHE A 125 -5.42 -4.38 14.94
N CYS A 126 -5.97 -5.40 15.61
CA CYS A 126 -6.28 -5.34 17.04
C CYS A 126 -5.04 -5.08 17.91
N SER A 127 -3.92 -5.78 17.66
CA SER A 127 -2.65 -5.54 18.35
C SER A 127 -2.20 -4.09 18.16
N ARG A 128 -2.29 -3.58 16.92
CA ARG A 128 -1.94 -2.19 16.60
C ARG A 128 -2.79 -1.17 17.39
N ILE A 129 -4.07 -1.45 17.55
CA ILE A 129 -5.01 -0.63 18.33
C ILE A 129 -4.76 -0.75 19.84
N ASP A 130 -4.45 -1.93 20.35
CA ASP A 130 -4.28 -2.15 21.78
C ASP A 130 -2.96 -1.57 22.31
N ASP A 131 -1.90 -1.59 21.52
CA ASP A 131 -0.63 -0.95 21.88
C ASP A 131 -0.75 0.57 21.92
N TYR A 132 -1.61 1.18 21.09
CA TYR A 132 -1.99 2.60 21.21
C TYR A 132 -2.50 2.93 22.62
N LYS A 133 -3.22 2.01 23.26
CA LYS A 133 -3.81 2.21 24.59
C LYS A 133 -2.79 2.04 25.74
N ARG A 134 -1.74 1.23 25.56
CA ARG A 134 -0.78 0.87 26.63
C ARG A 134 0.41 1.81 26.74
N GLY A 135 0.46 2.87 25.94
CA GLY A 135 1.46 3.93 26.08
C GLY A 135 1.49 4.51 27.51
N PRO A 136 2.65 4.98 28.03
CA PRO A 136 2.80 5.42 29.43
C PRO A 136 1.96 6.64 29.83
N CYS A 137 1.18 7.22 28.92
CA CYS A 137 0.72 8.60 28.96
C CYS A 137 -0.81 8.71 29.16
N GLY A 138 -1.43 7.72 29.80
CA GLY A 138 -2.88 7.69 30.09
C GLY A 138 -3.44 8.82 30.98
N LEU A 139 -2.61 9.77 31.43
CA LEU A 139 -3.03 10.93 32.23
C LEU A 139 -2.37 12.25 31.83
N LEU A 140 -1.37 12.26 30.92
CA LEU A 140 -0.67 13.47 30.48
C LEU A 140 -0.37 13.39 28.98
N HIS A 141 -1.13 14.16 28.21
CA HIS A 141 -0.85 14.54 26.82
C HIS A 141 -0.59 13.37 25.85
N SER A 142 -1.71 12.77 25.42
CA SER A 142 -1.92 11.76 24.37
C SER A 142 -1.07 11.95 23.08
N TRP A 143 -0.78 13.18 22.70
CA TRP A 143 -0.17 13.53 21.40
C TRP A 143 1.32 13.23 21.26
N MET A 144 2.07 13.00 22.35
CA MET A 144 3.52 12.76 22.29
C MET A 144 3.94 11.29 22.34
N CYS A 145 3.00 10.36 22.58
CA CYS A 145 3.30 8.97 22.89
C CYS A 145 2.61 7.97 21.95
N GLN A 146 2.24 8.38 20.73
CA GLN A 146 1.62 7.49 19.76
C GLN A 146 2.63 6.39 19.38
N PRO A 147 2.34 5.10 19.62
CA PRO A 147 3.16 4.02 19.09
C PRO A 147 3.20 4.16 17.58
N ARG A 148 4.41 4.23 17.04
CA ARG A 148 4.58 4.19 15.59
C ARG A 148 4.58 2.73 15.21
N ILE A 149 3.74 2.36 14.24
CA ILE A 149 4.00 1.13 13.48
C ILE A 149 5.45 1.24 13.02
N LEU A 150 6.25 0.25 13.39
CA LEU A 150 7.66 0.23 13.06
C LEU A 150 7.78 0.00 11.58
N GLU A 151 7.80 1.09 10.83
CA GLU A 151 7.97 0.96 9.41
C GLU A 151 9.17 1.76 8.96
N PRO A 152 10.18 1.11 8.34
CA PRO A 152 10.73 1.76 7.17
C PRO A 152 9.51 2.02 6.26
N HIS A 153 9.39 3.18 5.60
CA HIS A 153 8.39 3.45 4.54
C HIS A 153 7.04 4.08 4.93
N GLU A 154 6.95 4.79 6.05
CA GLU A 154 6.00 5.94 6.14
C GLU A 154 4.50 5.53 6.14
N TYR A 155 4.15 4.46 6.87
CA TYR A 155 2.81 3.86 6.98
C TYR A 155 1.64 4.86 7.01
N TYR A 156 1.73 5.90 7.85
CA TYR A 156 0.73 6.96 7.96
C TYR A 156 1.12 8.24 7.21
N PHE A 157 2.40 8.64 7.24
CA PHE A 157 2.90 9.87 6.63
C PHE A 157 4.37 9.79 6.25
N PRO A 158 4.78 10.46 5.16
CA PRO A 158 6.17 10.72 4.92
C PRO A 158 6.83 11.43 6.09
N ALA A 159 8.02 10.98 6.50
CA ALA A 159 8.73 11.60 7.63
C ALA A 159 9.13 13.06 7.33
N SER A 160 9.08 13.45 6.05
CA SER A 160 9.30 14.81 5.56
C SER A 160 8.12 15.76 5.77
N TRP A 161 6.92 15.25 6.09
CA TRP A 161 5.77 16.09 6.42
C TRP A 161 5.92 16.52 7.88
N ASP A 162 6.44 17.73 8.07
CA ASP A 162 6.61 18.39 9.36
C ASP A 162 5.24 18.73 9.96
N THR A 163 4.53 17.72 10.47
CA THR A 163 3.24 17.86 11.15
C THR A 163 3.43 18.32 12.61
N SER A 164 4.45 19.14 12.89
CA SER A 164 4.81 19.53 14.24
C SER A 164 3.70 20.22 15.04
N ASN A 165 2.57 20.60 14.43
CA ASN A 165 1.36 21.06 15.14
C ASN A 165 0.00 20.68 14.54
N GLU A 166 -0.08 19.97 13.40
CA GLU A 166 -1.37 19.61 12.77
C GLU A 166 -1.39 18.11 12.48
N LEU A 167 -2.10 17.35 13.32
CA LEU A 167 -2.34 15.90 13.18
C LEU A 167 -3.42 15.57 12.14
N GLN A 168 -3.88 16.57 11.38
CA GLN A 168 -4.98 16.44 10.44
C GLN A 168 -4.49 15.87 9.11
N TRP A 169 -5.29 15.00 8.50
CA TRP A 169 -5.00 14.52 7.16
C TRP A 169 -5.08 15.68 6.17
N PRO A 170 -4.03 15.99 5.37
CA PRO A 170 -3.98 17.16 4.51
C PRO A 170 -4.79 16.93 3.24
N THR A 171 -6.10 16.88 3.43
CA THR A 171 -7.10 16.55 2.42
C THR A 171 -6.94 17.43 1.19
N GLY A 172 -6.85 16.82 0.02
CA GLY A 172 -6.77 17.55 -1.25
C GLY A 172 -5.45 18.33 -1.45
N HIS A 173 -4.47 18.15 -0.57
CA HIS A 173 -3.13 18.69 -0.78
C HIS A 173 -2.45 17.89 -1.90
N PRO A 174 -1.66 18.51 -2.80
CA PRO A 174 -0.98 17.80 -3.90
C PRO A 174 -0.09 16.63 -3.43
N GLU A 175 0.42 16.73 -2.21
CA GLU A 175 1.26 15.70 -1.61
C GLU A 175 0.44 14.48 -1.14
N ALA A 176 -0.85 14.66 -0.84
CA ALA A 176 -1.77 13.59 -0.44
C ALA A 176 -2.49 12.91 -1.62
N GLU A 177 -2.41 13.49 -2.82
CA GLU A 177 -3.16 13.04 -4.01
C GLU A 177 -2.93 11.56 -4.31
N GLU A 178 -1.69 11.06 -4.19
CA GLU A 178 -1.40 9.64 -4.39
C GLU A 178 -2.22 8.75 -3.45
N PHE A 179 -2.37 9.14 -2.19
CA PHE A 179 -3.04 8.34 -1.16
C PHE A 179 -4.58 8.40 -1.28
N GLU A 180 -5.10 9.50 -1.83
CA GLU A 180 -6.53 9.78 -1.98
C GLU A 180 -7.12 9.23 -3.29
N ILE A 181 -6.29 8.85 -4.25
CA ILE A 181 -6.74 8.26 -5.52
C ILE A 181 -7.21 6.80 -5.31
N GLU A 182 -8.32 6.44 -5.96
CA GLU A 182 -8.84 5.07 -5.94
C GLU A 182 -7.80 4.05 -6.44
N PRO A 183 -7.47 3.00 -5.65
CA PRO A 183 -6.44 2.04 -6.05
C PRO A 183 -6.89 1.10 -7.18
N PHE A 184 -8.20 0.96 -7.43
CA PHE A 184 -8.76 0.19 -8.55
C PHE A 184 -10.27 0.41 -8.73
N PRO A 185 -10.81 0.37 -9.97
CA PRO A 185 -10.13 0.01 -11.23
C PRO A 185 -9.23 1.13 -11.77
N ILE A 186 -8.11 0.76 -12.41
CA ILE A 186 -7.18 1.74 -13.00
C ILE A 186 -7.36 1.76 -14.51
N SER A 187 -7.83 2.88 -15.05
CA SER A 187 -8.00 3.04 -16.49
C SER A 187 -6.67 2.89 -17.23
N GLY A 188 -6.65 2.06 -18.27
CA GLY A 188 -5.46 1.85 -19.10
C GLY A 188 -4.27 1.19 -18.39
N LEU A 189 -4.50 0.53 -17.25
CA LEU A 189 -3.45 -0.07 -16.40
C LEU A 189 -2.43 -0.89 -17.20
N THR A 190 -2.91 -1.83 -18.02
CA THR A 190 -2.03 -2.72 -18.76
C THR A 190 -1.15 -1.94 -19.72
N THR A 191 -1.73 -1.00 -20.48
CA THR A 191 -0.96 -0.15 -21.39
C THR A 191 0.05 0.73 -20.65
N ALA A 192 -0.31 1.24 -19.47
CA ALA A 192 0.60 2.02 -18.62
C ALA A 192 1.77 1.19 -18.08
N ILE A 193 1.57 -0.10 -17.78
CA ILE A 193 2.67 -1.00 -17.38
C ILE A 193 3.54 -1.35 -18.59
N LEU A 194 2.91 -1.67 -19.71
CA LEU A 194 3.63 -2.06 -20.92
C LEU A 194 4.45 -0.91 -21.51
N SER A 195 4.09 0.35 -21.27
CA SER A 195 4.89 1.50 -21.73
C SER A 195 6.29 1.58 -21.11
N PHE A 196 6.52 0.91 -19.98
CA PHE A 196 7.84 0.80 -19.36
C PHE A 196 8.71 -0.32 -19.95
N LEU A 197 8.17 -1.15 -20.87
CA LEU A 197 8.97 -2.17 -21.55
C LEU A 197 10.06 -1.53 -22.38
N GLN A 198 11.26 -2.09 -22.25
CA GLN A 198 12.41 -1.70 -23.05
C GLN A 198 12.71 -2.79 -24.08
N PRO A 199 13.22 -2.43 -25.27
CA PRO A 199 13.74 -3.41 -26.19
C PRO A 199 14.91 -4.18 -25.55
N LEU A 200 15.04 -5.46 -25.87
CA LEU A 200 16.22 -6.24 -25.52
C LEU A 200 17.47 -5.58 -26.14
N PRO A 201 18.62 -5.62 -25.44
CA PRO A 201 19.89 -5.18 -25.99
C PRO A 201 20.14 -5.78 -27.38
N ALA A 202 20.62 -4.98 -28.33
CA ALA A 202 20.78 -5.39 -29.73
C ALA A 202 21.53 -6.72 -29.90
N GLY A 203 22.58 -6.96 -29.10
CA GLY A 203 23.31 -8.24 -29.12
C GLY A 203 22.42 -9.44 -28.75
N LEU A 204 21.52 -9.30 -27.78
CA LEU A 204 20.62 -10.38 -27.35
C LEU A 204 19.45 -10.63 -28.30
N ARG A 205 19.11 -9.64 -29.15
CA ARG A 205 18.06 -9.81 -30.18
C ARG A 205 18.51 -10.66 -31.36
N THR A 206 19.81 -10.65 -31.65
CA THR A 206 20.41 -11.36 -32.80
C THR A 206 21.22 -12.58 -32.41
N SER A 207 21.66 -12.67 -31.16
CA SER A 207 22.47 -13.79 -30.66
C SER A 207 21.63 -14.91 -30.09
N HIS A 208 22.14 -16.14 -30.19
CA HIS A 208 21.56 -17.30 -29.53
C HIS A 208 21.89 -17.23 -28.03
N VAL A 209 20.90 -16.86 -27.22
CA VAL A 209 21.02 -16.91 -25.76
C VAL A 209 20.76 -18.33 -25.29
N GLU A 210 21.65 -18.89 -24.47
CA GLU A 210 21.43 -20.20 -23.84
C GLU A 210 20.47 -20.04 -22.65
N TYR A 211 19.19 -20.26 -22.91
CA TYR A 211 18.17 -20.32 -21.87
C TYR A 211 18.16 -21.70 -21.18
N LEU A 212 17.72 -21.73 -19.93
CA LEU A 212 17.31 -22.98 -19.29
C LEU A 212 16.21 -23.63 -20.14
N THR A 213 16.26 -24.96 -20.23
CA THR A 213 15.24 -25.76 -20.94
C THR A 213 14.83 -26.97 -20.11
N GLY A 214 13.67 -27.55 -20.45
CA GLY A 214 13.12 -28.72 -19.77
C GLY A 214 13.01 -28.52 -18.25
N ALA A 215 13.56 -29.46 -17.49
CA ALA A 215 13.48 -29.47 -16.03
C ALA A 215 14.12 -28.25 -15.35
N GLY A 216 15.16 -27.65 -15.96
CA GLY A 216 15.82 -26.47 -15.39
C GLY A 216 14.91 -25.24 -15.42
N ALA A 217 14.25 -24.99 -16.56
CA ALA A 217 13.30 -23.89 -16.70
C ALA A 217 12.07 -24.10 -15.79
N GLU A 218 11.58 -25.34 -15.70
CA GLU A 218 10.43 -25.66 -14.86
C GLU A 218 10.73 -25.48 -13.37
N ALA A 219 11.92 -25.86 -12.91
CA ALA A 219 12.37 -25.63 -11.53
C ALA A 219 12.45 -24.14 -11.20
N GLU A 220 13.00 -23.32 -12.11
CA GLU A 220 13.09 -21.87 -11.95
C GLU A 220 11.70 -21.21 -11.90
N ILE A 221 10.82 -21.56 -12.85
CA ILE A 221 9.43 -21.06 -12.87
C ILE A 221 8.68 -21.45 -11.59
N LYS A 222 8.89 -22.68 -11.11
CA LYS A 222 8.29 -23.15 -9.86
C LYS A 222 8.80 -22.35 -8.67
N LEU A 223 10.09 -22.01 -8.62
CA LEU A 223 10.68 -21.18 -7.58
C LEU A 223 10.09 -19.77 -7.58
N LEU A 224 9.98 -19.15 -8.77
CA LEU A 224 9.40 -17.82 -8.94
C LEU A 224 7.92 -17.78 -8.54
N ARG A 225 7.17 -18.87 -8.72
CA ARG A 225 5.76 -18.99 -8.32
C ARG A 225 5.59 -19.29 -6.83
N SER A 226 6.54 -19.97 -6.20
CA SER A 226 6.40 -20.44 -4.82
C SER A 226 6.84 -19.43 -3.78
N ARG A 227 7.61 -18.41 -4.18
CA ARG A 227 8.15 -17.38 -3.29
C ARG A 227 7.78 -15.98 -3.77
N PRO A 228 7.60 -15.00 -2.86
CA PRO A 228 7.45 -13.60 -3.24
C PRO A 228 8.64 -13.14 -4.09
N PHE A 229 8.36 -12.62 -5.29
CA PHE A 229 9.37 -12.01 -6.14
C PHE A 229 9.48 -10.52 -5.79
N VAL A 230 10.17 -10.24 -4.69
CA VAL A 230 10.27 -8.89 -4.09
C VAL A 230 11.74 -8.48 -3.97
N ASN A 231 12.04 -7.26 -4.39
CA ASN A 231 13.35 -6.63 -4.36
C ASN A 231 14.52 -7.49 -4.92
N PRO A 232 14.36 -8.15 -6.09
CA PRO A 232 15.45 -8.88 -6.71
C PRO A 232 16.54 -7.90 -7.20
N PRO A 233 17.78 -8.36 -7.44
CA PRO A 233 18.77 -7.55 -8.15
C PRO A 233 18.22 -7.05 -9.49
N GLU A 234 18.48 -5.78 -9.84
CA GLU A 234 18.02 -5.22 -11.12
C GLU A 234 18.69 -5.86 -12.34
N GLU A 235 19.88 -6.44 -12.17
CA GLU A 235 20.59 -7.11 -13.24
C GLU A 235 19.81 -8.34 -13.73
N CYS A 236 19.52 -8.37 -15.03
CA CYS A 236 18.85 -9.50 -15.66
C CYS A 236 19.81 -10.69 -15.78
N VAL A 237 19.39 -11.83 -15.25
CA VAL A 237 20.14 -13.09 -15.27
C VAL A 237 19.99 -13.79 -16.62
N ARG A 238 18.89 -13.55 -17.35
CA ARG A 238 18.61 -14.13 -18.67
C ARG A 238 18.50 -15.65 -18.67
N ALA A 239 18.15 -16.24 -17.53
CA ALA A 239 18.01 -17.69 -17.39
C ALA A 239 16.77 -18.24 -18.15
N LEU A 240 15.71 -17.45 -18.26
CA LEU A 240 14.47 -17.82 -18.94
C LEU A 240 14.26 -16.98 -20.20
N PRO A 241 13.61 -17.53 -21.24
CA PRO A 241 13.20 -16.76 -22.41
C PRO A 241 12.30 -15.58 -22.04
N PRO A 242 12.35 -14.45 -22.80
CA PRO A 242 11.47 -13.30 -22.57
C PRO A 242 9.98 -13.67 -22.57
N THR A 243 9.58 -14.64 -23.39
CA THR A 243 8.20 -15.15 -23.44
C THR A 243 7.76 -15.80 -22.13
N CYS A 244 8.66 -16.48 -21.42
CA CYS A 244 8.37 -17.04 -20.10
C CYS A 244 8.14 -15.93 -19.07
N TRP A 245 8.97 -14.90 -19.06
CA TRP A 245 8.78 -13.73 -18.18
C TRP A 245 7.47 -12.98 -18.49
N ARG A 246 7.14 -12.79 -19.77
CA ARG A 246 5.84 -12.25 -20.19
C ARG A 246 4.70 -13.04 -19.58
N THR A 247 4.73 -14.36 -19.72
CA THR A 247 3.71 -15.25 -19.15
C THR A 247 3.64 -15.10 -17.62
N LEU A 248 4.78 -15.08 -16.92
CA LEU A 248 4.80 -14.89 -15.46
C LEU A 248 4.15 -13.57 -15.01
N VAL A 249 4.39 -12.48 -15.74
CA VAL A 249 3.80 -11.16 -15.47
C VAL A 249 2.30 -11.17 -15.80
N MET A 250 1.94 -11.52 -17.05
CA MET A 250 0.58 -11.42 -17.56
C MET A 250 -0.38 -12.43 -16.91
N GLU A 251 0.10 -13.62 -16.55
CA GLU A 251 -0.71 -14.65 -15.88
C GLU A 251 -0.75 -14.49 -14.35
N ARG A 252 -0.13 -13.41 -13.81
CA ARG A 252 -0.23 -13.01 -12.40
C ARG A 252 0.47 -13.99 -11.45
N HIS A 253 1.57 -14.55 -11.91
CA HIS A 253 2.31 -15.55 -11.13
C HIS A 253 3.27 -14.92 -10.12
N ILE A 254 3.82 -13.75 -10.45
CA ILE A 254 4.83 -13.07 -9.61
C ILE A 254 4.32 -11.76 -9.00
N PHE A 255 3.24 -11.17 -9.54
CA PHE A 255 2.63 -9.93 -9.04
C PHE A 255 1.13 -10.08 -8.80
N PRO A 256 0.70 -10.58 -7.64
CA PRO A 256 -0.72 -10.76 -7.36
C PRO A 256 -1.50 -9.42 -7.27
N TRP A 257 -0.81 -8.30 -7.02
CA TRP A 257 -1.36 -6.94 -7.01
C TRP A 257 -1.67 -6.38 -8.43
N LEU A 258 -1.26 -7.09 -9.48
CA LEU A 258 -1.57 -6.79 -10.89
C LEU A 258 -2.59 -7.79 -11.46
N TRP A 259 -3.67 -8.05 -10.74
CA TRP A 259 -4.61 -9.14 -11.09
C TRP A 259 -5.47 -8.89 -12.33
N ASP A 260 -5.56 -7.62 -12.77
CA ASP A 260 -6.45 -7.08 -13.79
C ASP A 260 -5.70 -6.69 -15.08
N LEU A 261 -4.56 -7.33 -15.37
CA LEU A 261 -3.87 -7.17 -16.64
C LEU A 261 -4.63 -7.81 -17.81
N GLU A 262 -4.76 -7.05 -18.90
CA GLU A 262 -5.54 -7.40 -20.08
C GLU A 262 -4.64 -7.92 -21.21
N HIS A 263 -4.84 -9.18 -21.62
CA HIS A 263 -4.03 -9.78 -22.69
C HIS A 263 -4.23 -9.10 -24.05
N ALA A 264 -5.40 -8.49 -24.27
CA ALA A 264 -5.71 -7.77 -25.50
C ALA A 264 -4.70 -6.62 -25.76
N CYS A 265 -4.12 -6.03 -24.71
CA CYS A 265 -3.14 -4.96 -24.83
C CYS A 265 -1.80 -5.42 -25.43
N LEU A 266 -1.51 -6.72 -25.47
CA LEU A 266 -0.27 -7.25 -26.07
C LEU A 266 -0.23 -7.05 -27.59
N GLN A 267 -1.40 -6.93 -28.23
CA GLN A 267 -1.53 -6.68 -29.66
C GLN A 267 -1.27 -5.21 -30.04
N ILE A 268 -1.16 -4.31 -29.05
CA ILE A 268 -0.94 -2.89 -29.29
C ILE A 268 0.52 -2.66 -29.71
N THR A 269 0.70 -1.85 -30.75
CA THR A 269 2.01 -1.31 -31.11
C THR A 269 2.36 -0.13 -30.20
N PRO A 270 3.52 -0.14 -29.53
CA PRO A 270 3.91 0.95 -28.65
C PRO A 270 4.14 2.25 -29.45
N PRO A 271 3.69 3.40 -28.92
CA PRO A 271 3.82 4.68 -29.62
C PRO A 271 5.28 5.14 -29.78
N HIS A 272 6.21 4.60 -28.99
CA HIS A 272 7.62 4.97 -28.98
C HIS A 272 8.50 4.02 -29.81
N THR A 273 7.93 2.94 -30.39
CA THR A 273 8.69 2.01 -31.22
C THR A 273 9.01 2.67 -32.56
N THR A 274 10.29 2.95 -32.78
CA THR A 274 10.82 3.47 -34.06
C THR A 274 11.55 2.39 -34.86
N GLU A 275 11.82 1.25 -34.24
CA GLU A 275 12.51 0.13 -34.87
C GLU A 275 11.50 -0.82 -35.51
N ASN A 276 11.66 -1.02 -36.81
CA ASN A 276 10.91 -2.00 -37.56
C ASN A 276 11.48 -3.40 -37.32
N LEU A 277 10.59 -4.38 -37.25
CA LEU A 277 10.93 -5.80 -37.37
C LEU A 277 11.54 -6.09 -38.75
N SER A 278 12.09 -7.29 -38.90
CA SER A 278 12.74 -7.78 -40.12
C SER A 278 11.85 -7.69 -41.37
N ASP A 279 10.54 -7.68 -41.19
CA ASP A 279 9.51 -7.59 -42.24
C ASP A 279 9.02 -6.16 -42.51
N GLY A 280 9.58 -5.15 -41.83
CA GLY A 280 9.20 -3.75 -41.96
C GLY A 280 7.99 -3.32 -41.12
N SER A 281 7.40 -4.23 -40.34
CA SER A 281 6.30 -3.90 -39.41
C SER A 281 6.83 -3.36 -38.07
N LEU A 282 6.02 -2.58 -37.35
CA LEU A 282 6.37 -2.13 -36.01
C LEU A 282 6.14 -3.26 -35.00
N ALA A 283 7.10 -3.46 -34.09
CA ALA A 283 6.99 -4.49 -33.05
C ALA A 283 5.83 -4.18 -32.09
N SER A 284 4.81 -5.05 -32.03
CA SER A 284 3.81 -5.06 -30.95
C SER A 284 4.43 -5.59 -29.64
N TYR A 285 3.74 -5.42 -28.51
CA TYR A 285 4.19 -6.00 -27.24
C TYR A 285 4.25 -7.54 -27.25
N GLU A 286 3.54 -8.20 -28.16
CA GLU A 286 3.60 -9.65 -28.35
C GLU A 286 4.88 -10.12 -29.06
N ALA A 287 5.60 -9.22 -29.75
CA ALA A 287 6.77 -9.55 -30.54
C ALA A 287 7.80 -10.39 -29.74
N GLU A 288 8.04 -11.60 -30.23
CA GLU A 288 8.98 -12.52 -29.60
C GLU A 288 10.40 -12.00 -29.66
N ASN A 289 11.16 -12.18 -28.59
CA ASN A 289 12.58 -11.81 -28.49
C ASN A 289 12.88 -10.34 -28.84
N PHE A 290 11.87 -9.46 -28.75
CA PHE A 290 12.06 -8.03 -28.92
C PHE A 290 12.08 -7.29 -27.59
N TRP A 291 11.16 -7.63 -26.67
CA TRP A 291 10.98 -6.91 -25.41
C TRP A 291 11.65 -7.57 -24.22
N ASP A 292 12.19 -6.73 -23.33
CA ASP A 292 12.86 -7.14 -22.10
C ASP A 292 11.88 -7.33 -20.94
N TRP A 293 11.15 -8.44 -21.00
CA TRP A 293 10.18 -8.81 -19.98
C TRP A 293 10.79 -9.13 -18.61
N GLU A 294 12.04 -9.60 -18.57
CA GLU A 294 12.75 -9.83 -17.31
C GLU A 294 13.05 -8.52 -16.60
N LEU A 295 13.53 -7.52 -17.34
CA LEU A 295 13.81 -6.20 -16.79
C LEU A 295 12.53 -5.56 -16.23
N LEU A 296 11.42 -5.63 -16.98
CA LEU A 296 10.13 -5.14 -16.49
C LEU A 296 9.73 -5.84 -15.19
N ALA A 297 9.83 -7.17 -15.14
CA ALA A 297 9.50 -7.92 -13.93
C ALA A 297 10.39 -7.49 -12.75
N ARG A 298 11.70 -7.39 -12.94
CA ARG A 298 12.62 -6.94 -11.88
C ARG A 298 12.32 -5.53 -11.41
N GLN A 299 11.97 -4.62 -12.32
CA GLN A 299 11.55 -3.25 -11.99
C GLN A 299 10.27 -3.25 -11.15
N LEU A 300 9.20 -3.93 -11.61
CA LEU A 300 7.92 -4.02 -10.87
C LEU A 300 8.06 -4.68 -9.50
N ALA A 301 9.07 -5.52 -9.31
CA ALA A 301 9.40 -6.15 -8.05
C ALA A 301 10.16 -5.23 -7.06
N GLN A 302 10.68 -4.09 -7.51
CA GLN A 302 11.39 -3.16 -6.63
C GLN A 302 10.42 -2.52 -5.64
N VAL A 303 10.90 -2.36 -4.42
CA VAL A 303 10.13 -1.83 -3.29
C VAL A 303 9.80 -0.35 -3.48
N ASP A 304 10.75 0.41 -4.03
CA ASP A 304 10.65 1.86 -4.19
C ASP A 304 10.45 2.26 -5.67
N ILE A 305 9.85 1.37 -6.47
CA ILE A 305 9.73 1.51 -7.94
C ILE A 305 8.96 2.75 -8.40
N PHE A 306 8.13 3.34 -7.53
CA PHE A 306 7.30 4.49 -7.84
C PHE A 306 7.73 5.77 -7.13
N ARG A 307 8.82 5.73 -6.35
CA ARG A 307 9.35 6.94 -5.70
C ARG A 307 9.83 7.96 -6.72
N GLU A 308 9.91 9.22 -6.31
CA GLU A 308 10.51 10.27 -7.13
C GLU A 308 11.95 9.89 -7.54
N GLY A 309 12.29 10.09 -8.81
CA GLY A 309 13.58 9.71 -9.41
C GLY A 309 13.70 8.23 -9.78
N SER A 310 12.66 7.42 -9.54
CA SER A 310 12.62 6.03 -9.97
C SER A 310 12.27 5.90 -11.47
N ARG A 311 12.46 4.70 -12.03
CA ARG A 311 12.16 4.42 -13.44
C ARG A 311 10.67 4.47 -13.79
N MET A 312 9.80 4.33 -12.79
CA MET A 312 8.35 4.33 -12.99
C MET A 312 7.65 5.44 -12.18
N GLU A 313 8.36 6.54 -11.88
CA GLU A 313 7.76 7.69 -11.16
C GLU A 313 6.49 8.23 -11.85
N SER A 314 6.41 8.08 -13.18
CA SER A 314 5.29 8.51 -14.02
C SER A 314 4.14 7.50 -14.10
N ALA A 315 4.19 6.41 -13.31
CA ALA A 315 3.10 5.45 -13.23
C ALA A 315 1.82 6.14 -12.72
N PRO A 316 0.62 5.68 -13.15
CA PRO A 316 -0.65 6.24 -12.69
C PRO A 316 -0.73 6.24 -11.16
N LEU A 317 -1.19 7.33 -10.55
CA LEU A 317 -1.28 7.47 -9.09
C LEU A 317 -2.04 6.32 -8.42
N GLY A 318 -3.14 5.84 -9.03
CA GLY A 318 -3.89 4.69 -8.51
C GLY A 318 -3.07 3.40 -8.48
N LEU A 319 -2.11 3.22 -9.39
CA LEU A 319 -1.20 2.08 -9.37
C LEU A 319 -0.20 2.19 -8.22
N ARG A 320 0.30 3.40 -7.98
CA ARG A 320 1.21 3.71 -6.88
C ARG A 320 0.52 3.47 -5.54
N ASN A 321 -0.69 4.01 -5.35
CA ASN A 321 -1.51 3.77 -4.16
C ASN A 321 -1.84 2.29 -3.97
N ARG A 322 -2.23 1.58 -5.05
CA ARG A 322 -2.49 0.14 -4.99
C ARG A 322 -1.26 -0.63 -4.51
N ARG A 323 -0.08 -0.35 -5.06
CA ARG A 323 1.15 -1.03 -4.64
C ARG A 323 1.53 -0.68 -3.21
N ARG A 324 1.37 0.58 -2.80
CA ARG A 324 1.54 1.03 -1.41
C ARG A 324 0.65 0.22 -0.48
N ILE A 325 -0.67 0.23 -0.68
CA ILE A 325 -1.62 -0.50 0.18
C ILE A 325 -1.29 -1.99 0.22
N TRP A 326 -0.99 -2.58 -0.94
CA TRP A 326 -0.61 -3.99 -1.02
C TRP A 326 0.65 -4.28 -0.19
N ARG A 327 1.64 -3.40 -0.25
CA ARG A 327 2.87 -3.52 0.53
C ARG A 327 2.61 -3.42 2.03
N LEU A 328 1.80 -2.46 2.49
CA LEU A 328 1.41 -2.34 3.91
C LEU A 328 0.80 -3.66 4.43
N LEU A 329 0.02 -4.34 3.57
CA LEU A 329 -0.54 -5.66 3.87
C LEU A 329 0.49 -6.80 3.78
N GLU A 330 1.45 -6.74 2.86
CA GLU A 330 2.56 -7.71 2.76
C GLU A 330 3.47 -7.66 3.98
N GLU A 331 3.70 -6.47 4.53
CA GLU A 331 4.61 -6.17 5.64
C GLU A 331 3.94 -6.30 7.02
N ALA A 332 2.60 -6.27 7.09
CA ALA A 332 1.84 -6.45 8.34
C ALA A 332 2.23 -7.72 9.11
N ARG A 333 2.63 -7.57 10.38
CA ARG A 333 2.92 -8.69 11.31
C ARG A 333 2.24 -8.44 12.65
N ILE A 334 2.02 -9.52 13.41
CA ILE A 334 1.60 -9.37 14.81
C ILE A 334 2.76 -8.71 15.56
N ASP A 335 2.45 -7.66 16.33
CA ASP A 335 3.41 -6.86 17.11
C ASP A 335 4.43 -6.13 16.23
N ASP A 336 4.04 -5.70 15.02
CA ASP A 336 4.82 -4.79 14.15
C ASP A 336 4.80 -3.32 14.61
N ILE A 337 4.49 -3.10 15.89
CA ILE A 337 4.58 -1.82 16.57
C ILE A 337 5.78 -1.87 17.52
N GLU A 338 6.66 -0.86 17.45
CA GLU A 338 7.50 -0.56 18.62
C GLU A 338 6.71 0.40 19.51
N PRO A 339 6.65 0.12 20.81
CA PRO A 339 6.33 1.17 21.77
C PRO A 339 7.28 2.35 21.47
N TYR A 340 6.78 3.59 21.41
CA TYR A 340 7.63 4.78 21.26
C TYR A 340 8.70 4.76 22.36
N ALA A 341 9.84 4.18 22.03
CA ALA A 341 10.94 3.98 22.94
C ALA A 341 11.99 4.97 22.51
N ASP A 342 11.75 6.22 22.88
CA ASP A 342 12.86 6.91 23.48
C ASP A 342 12.69 6.99 24.99
N ARG A 343 12.50 5.81 25.61
CA ARG A 343 12.68 5.61 27.06
C ARG A 343 14.06 6.13 27.49
N LYS A 344 15.05 6.15 26.58
CA LYS A 344 16.38 6.73 26.80
C LYS A 344 16.39 8.27 26.69
N MET A 345 15.66 8.90 25.77
CA MET A 345 15.48 10.36 25.68
C MET A 345 14.59 10.88 26.79
N TRP A 346 13.56 10.16 27.21
CA TRP A 346 12.81 10.47 28.42
C TRP A 346 13.70 10.32 29.65
N GLN A 347 14.42 9.20 29.82
CA GLN A 347 15.37 9.06 30.92
C GLN A 347 16.48 10.11 30.90
N LYS A 348 16.93 10.56 29.72
CA LYS A 348 17.93 11.61 29.53
C LYS A 348 17.36 13.00 29.83
N HIS A 349 16.19 13.33 29.28
CA HIS A 349 15.45 14.57 29.54
C HIS A 349 15.12 14.70 31.04
N TYR A 350 14.64 13.64 31.69
CA TYR A 350 14.40 13.64 33.14
C TYR A 350 15.70 13.63 33.97
N ARG A 351 16.81 13.08 33.45
CA ARG A 351 18.14 13.21 34.08
C ARG A 351 18.65 14.66 34.01
N ASP A 352 18.43 15.32 32.88
CA ASP A 352 19.01 16.61 32.55
C ASP A 352 18.17 17.79 33.09
N TYR A 353 16.85 17.63 33.19
CA TYR A 353 15.92 18.71 33.57
C TYR A 353 15.10 18.43 34.85
N GLY A 354 15.22 17.23 35.43
CA GLY A 354 14.55 16.84 36.68
C GLY A 354 13.06 16.54 36.53
N TRP A 355 12.49 15.82 37.50
CA TRP A 355 11.05 15.51 37.53
C TRP A 355 10.22 16.77 37.81
N PRO A 356 9.12 17.02 37.08
CA PRO A 356 8.15 18.03 37.44
C PRO A 356 7.63 17.80 38.87
N THR A 357 7.41 18.87 39.63
CA THR A 357 7.06 18.78 41.05
C THR A 357 5.75 18.03 41.33
N TRP A 358 4.82 17.98 40.37
CA TRP A 358 3.57 17.23 40.50
C TRP A 358 3.75 15.71 40.34
N ALA A 359 4.88 15.24 39.79
CA ALA A 359 5.18 13.82 39.61
C ALA A 359 5.87 13.19 40.83
N LYS A 360 6.12 13.96 41.89
CA LYS A 360 6.74 13.46 43.14
C LYS A 360 5.74 12.91 44.15
N ASP A 361 4.45 13.14 43.92
CA ASP A 361 3.36 12.79 44.83
C ASP A 361 2.42 11.69 44.27
N LEU A 362 2.82 11.03 43.17
CA LEU A 362 2.30 9.75 42.68
C LEU A 362 3.32 8.65 43.02
#